data_AF-A0A834PVG2-F1
#
_entry.id   AF-A0A834PVG2-F1
#
_cell.length_a   1.000
_cell.length_b   1.000
_cell.length_c   1.000
_cell.angle_alpha   90.00
_cell.angle_beta   90.00
_cell.angle_gamma   90.00
#
_symmetry.space_group_name_H-M   'P 1'
#
loop_
_entity.id
_entity.type
_entity.pdbx_description
1 polymer ?
#
loop_
_entity_poly.entity_id
_entity_poly.type
_entity_poly.pdbx_seq_one_letter_code
_entity_poly.pdbx_strand_id
1 'polypeptide(L)'
;MGSTESCESRRVSFGLDEEERVRVLQGIRLSENVVNRMKDPCQPLDCQQPSPPYCTCTPAEGGSRAPPRESKLPQFDTSGEQQPSEVKEDLKRFQQEQASIQEELFQVVKREREAAAKHLKVPPPQDSSCTDPEKPKSAQLARELESREAEQRRREAFYREQLERIGKKNAEMYKLSSQQFHEAATKAESAIRPRRVEPVCSGLQAQILRCYREHLSEVLRCSDLVKAYQHCVSAHKG
;
A
#
# COMPACT_ATOMS: atom_id res chain seq x y z
N MET A 1 33.44 15.47 17.59
CA MET A 1 33.58 14.60 16.40
C MET A 1 32.74 13.37 16.67
N GLY A 2 31.41 13.40 16.54
CA GLY A 2 30.68 13.38 15.27
C GLY A 2 30.01 12.02 15.13
N SER A 3 28.93 11.80 15.88
CA SER A 3 28.14 10.55 15.81
C SER A 3 27.34 10.56 14.51
N THR A 4 27.58 9.58 13.65
CA THR A 4 26.79 9.35 12.44
C THR A 4 25.41 8.84 12.85
N GLU A 5 24.47 9.75 12.95
CA GLU A 5 23.05 9.44 13.00
C GLU A 5 22.64 8.75 11.70
N SER A 6 22.24 7.48 11.81
CA SER A 6 21.62 6.75 10.71
C SER A 6 20.22 7.36 10.49
N CYS A 7 20.14 8.40 9.66
CA CYS A 7 18.86 8.96 9.20
C CYS A 7 18.21 8.04 8.17
N GLU A 8 17.78 6.84 8.57
CA GLU A 8 16.78 6.12 7.79
C GLU A 8 15.43 6.76 8.09
N SER A 9 15.09 7.79 7.31
CA SER A 9 13.83 8.53 7.45
C SER A 9 12.65 7.56 7.34
N ARG A 10 12.02 7.24 8.48
CA ARG A 10 10.77 6.46 8.54
C ARG A 10 9.76 7.13 7.62
N ARG A 11 9.55 6.54 6.44
CA ARG A 11 8.59 7.04 5.45
C ARG A 11 7.19 6.90 6.04
N VAL A 12 6.54 8.04 6.29
CA VAL A 12 5.16 8.12 6.75
C VAL A 12 4.27 8.61 5.61
N SER A 13 3.07 8.03 5.50
CA SER A 13 2.09 8.42 4.49
C SER A 13 1.08 9.35 5.14
N PHE A 14 0.78 10.47 4.51
CA PHE A 14 -0.28 11.37 4.95
C PHE A 14 -1.54 11.07 4.13
N GLY A 15 -2.65 10.79 4.80
CA GLY A 15 -3.97 10.61 4.19
C GLY A 15 -5.01 11.47 4.91
N LEU A 16 -6.13 11.78 4.26
CA LEU A 16 -7.24 12.49 4.91
C LEU A 16 -8.24 11.49 5.49
N ASP A 17 -8.86 11.88 6.60
CA ASP A 17 -9.95 11.12 7.21
C ASP A 17 -11.33 11.46 6.65
N GLU A 18 -12.37 10.76 7.16
CA GLU A 18 -13.78 10.98 6.79
C GLU A 18 -14.26 12.40 7.13
N GLU A 19 -13.54 13.12 8.00
CA GLU A 19 -13.77 14.51 8.36
C GLU A 19 -12.67 15.45 7.81
N GLU A 20 -11.98 15.04 6.74
CA GLU A 20 -10.96 15.81 6.02
C GLU A 20 -9.71 16.21 6.85
N ARG A 21 -9.42 15.53 7.96
CA ARG A 21 -8.23 15.79 8.80
C ARG A 21 -7.05 14.90 8.40
N VAL A 22 -5.84 15.46 8.49
CA VAL A 22 -4.58 14.77 8.13
C VAL A 22 -4.27 13.65 9.13
N ARG A 23 -4.35 12.39 8.68
CA ARG A 23 -3.85 11.19 9.38
C ARG A 23 -2.44 10.87 8.92
N VAL A 24 -1.57 10.52 9.87
CA VAL A 24 -0.23 9.98 9.60
C VAL A 24 -0.29 8.47 9.70
N LEU A 25 -0.35 7.80 8.55
CA LEU A 25 -0.28 6.34 8.49
C LEU A 25 1.19 5.92 8.57
N GLN A 26 1.55 5.28 9.69
CA GLN A 26 2.81 4.55 9.81
C GLN A 26 2.69 3.27 8.98
N GLY A 27 2.99 3.39 7.69
CA GLY A 27 2.87 2.30 6.73
C GLY A 27 3.77 2.53 5.53
N ILE A 28 4.11 1.43 4.87
CA ILE A 28 4.88 1.44 3.63
C ILE A 28 4.00 2.09 2.55
N ARG A 29 4.37 3.31 2.12
CA ARG A 29 3.67 4.00 1.03
C ARG A 29 3.95 3.27 -0.27
N LEU A 30 2.96 2.56 -0.80
CA LEU A 30 3.05 1.99 -2.14
C LEU A 30 3.09 3.16 -3.15
N SER A 31 3.93 3.05 -4.17
CA SER A 31 3.98 4.06 -5.23
C SER A 31 2.64 4.11 -5.97
N GLU A 32 2.29 5.26 -6.52
CA GLU A 32 1.06 5.45 -7.30
C GLU A 32 0.94 4.42 -8.43
N ASN A 33 2.08 4.01 -8.99
CA ASN A 33 2.15 2.96 -10.00
C ASN A 33 1.78 1.56 -9.45
N VAL A 34 2.14 1.23 -8.21
CA VAL A 34 1.72 -0.02 -7.55
C VAL A 34 0.24 0.04 -7.18
N VAL A 35 -0.23 1.19 -6.69
CA VAL A 35 -1.65 1.41 -6.34
C VAL A 35 -2.54 1.30 -7.58
N ASN A 36 -2.17 1.91 -8.70
CA ASN A 36 -2.92 1.83 -9.95
C ASN A 36 -2.96 0.41 -10.51
N ARG A 37 -1.85 -0.35 -10.43
CA ARG A 37 -1.83 -1.77 -10.81
C ARG A 37 -2.69 -2.67 -9.93
N MET A 38 -2.89 -2.29 -8.67
CA MET A 38 -3.81 -3.01 -7.77
C MET A 38 -5.27 -2.58 -7.98
N LYS A 39 -5.51 -1.39 -8.54
CA LYS A 39 -6.84 -0.81 -8.76
C LYS A 39 -7.43 -1.16 -10.13
N ASP A 40 -6.60 -1.36 -11.14
CA ASP A 40 -7.02 -1.77 -12.49
C ASP A 40 -6.68 -3.25 -12.76
N PRO A 41 -7.68 -4.15 -12.85
CA PRO A 41 -7.43 -5.56 -13.16
C PRO A 41 -6.88 -5.82 -14.58
N CYS A 42 -6.87 -4.83 -15.48
CA CYS A 42 -6.49 -5.04 -16.88
C CYS A 42 -5.95 -3.76 -17.55
N GLN A 43 -4.63 -3.58 -17.63
CA GLN A 43 -3.99 -2.93 -18.78
C GLN A 43 -2.61 -3.54 -19.05
N PRO A 44 -2.40 -4.22 -20.18
CA PRO A 44 -1.08 -4.53 -20.70
C PRO A 44 -0.66 -3.40 -21.64
N LEU A 45 0.47 -2.72 -21.41
CA LEU A 45 1.19 -1.99 -22.47
C LEU A 45 2.65 -1.72 -22.06
N ASP A 46 3.52 -2.45 -22.78
CA ASP A 46 4.85 -2.14 -23.28
C ASP A 46 6.04 -1.93 -22.33
N CYS A 47 6.75 -3.04 -22.15
CA CYS A 47 8.18 -3.09 -21.90
C CYS A 47 8.97 -2.52 -23.09
N GLN A 48 9.75 -1.46 -22.88
CA GLN A 48 11.00 -1.27 -23.60
C GLN A 48 12.12 -0.91 -22.61
N GLN A 49 12.96 -1.92 -22.35
CA GLN A 49 14.31 -1.72 -21.85
C GLN A 49 15.21 -1.19 -22.96
N PRO A 50 16.28 -0.47 -22.57
CA PRO A 50 17.61 -0.83 -23.04
C PRO A 50 18.60 -1.05 -21.87
N SER A 51 19.37 -2.14 -21.94
CA SER A 51 20.67 -2.37 -21.26
C SER A 51 21.83 -1.75 -22.10
N PRO A 52 23.16 -1.91 -21.84
CA PRO A 52 24.00 -2.52 -20.77
C PRO A 52 25.16 -1.53 -20.34
N PRO A 53 26.41 -1.85 -19.87
CA PRO A 53 27.10 -3.13 -19.53
C PRO A 53 27.96 -3.20 -18.22
N TYR A 54 28.22 -4.46 -17.82
CA TYR A 54 29.35 -5.09 -17.10
C TYR A 54 30.43 -4.27 -16.34
N CYS A 55 30.85 -4.77 -15.16
CA CYS A 55 32.26 -5.12 -14.88
C CYS A 55 32.44 -5.97 -13.60
N THR A 56 33.50 -6.77 -13.61
CA THR A 56 33.76 -7.98 -12.79
C THR A 56 34.93 -7.78 -11.81
N CYS A 57 35.07 -8.71 -10.84
CA CYS A 57 36.30 -9.18 -10.14
C CYS A 57 36.58 -8.70 -8.68
N THR A 58 36.15 -9.51 -7.68
CA THR A 58 36.91 -10.41 -6.72
C THR A 58 38.26 -9.96 -6.06
N PRO A 59 38.84 -10.67 -5.04
CA PRO A 59 38.94 -10.23 -3.64
C PRO A 59 40.39 -10.30 -3.04
N ALA A 60 40.62 -9.84 -1.80
CA ALA A 60 41.81 -10.18 -0.97
C ALA A 60 41.54 -9.74 0.49
N GLU A 61 41.38 -10.62 1.49
CA GLU A 61 42.33 -11.51 2.20
C GLU A 61 43.00 -10.91 3.45
N GLY A 62 42.90 -11.66 4.55
CA GLY A 62 43.80 -11.66 5.72
C GLY A 62 43.31 -10.88 6.96
N GLY A 63 43.18 -11.44 8.17
CA GLY A 63 43.49 -12.76 8.70
C GLY A 63 43.80 -12.69 10.22
N SER A 64 43.48 -13.78 10.94
CA SER A 64 43.92 -14.22 12.29
C SER A 64 42.89 -14.10 13.44
N ARG A 65 42.27 -15.18 13.99
CA ARG A 65 42.76 -16.40 14.73
C ARG A 65 42.80 -16.15 16.27
N ALA A 66 42.25 -16.92 17.23
CA ALA A 66 41.39 -18.12 17.36
C ALA A 66 40.95 -18.27 18.89
N PRO A 67 40.61 -19.45 19.50
CA PRO A 67 39.28 -19.91 19.97
C PRO A 67 39.24 -20.32 21.49
N PRO A 68 38.40 -21.25 22.02
CA PRO A 68 36.94 -21.50 21.94
C PRO A 68 36.26 -21.49 23.34
N ARG A 69 34.91 -21.42 23.42
CA ARG A 69 34.10 -22.27 24.33
C ARG A 69 32.65 -22.40 23.82
N GLU A 70 32.24 -23.65 23.62
CA GLU A 70 30.92 -24.09 23.16
C GLU A 70 29.83 -23.88 24.21
N SER A 71 28.64 -23.48 23.76
CA SER A 71 27.34 -24.12 24.06
C SER A 71 26.29 -23.64 23.06
N LYS A 72 25.53 -24.59 22.53
CA LYS A 72 24.76 -24.57 21.28
C LYS A 72 23.35 -24.00 21.46
N LEU A 73 22.84 -23.29 20.45
CA LEU A 73 21.47 -23.34 19.87
C LEU A 73 21.39 -22.38 18.64
N PRO A 74 20.53 -22.65 17.64
CA PRO A 74 20.77 -22.27 16.24
C PRO A 74 20.52 -20.80 15.96
N GLN A 75 21.57 -20.13 15.50
CA GLN A 75 21.54 -18.78 14.98
C GLN A 75 21.17 -18.86 13.50
N PHE A 76 19.98 -18.36 13.15
CA PHE A 76 19.56 -18.20 11.77
C PHE A 76 20.26 -16.96 11.23
N ASP A 77 21.37 -17.17 10.52
CA ASP A 77 22.01 -16.14 9.72
C ASP A 77 21.04 -15.73 8.60
N THR A 78 20.72 -14.45 8.50
CA THR A 78 20.10 -13.91 7.28
C THR A 78 20.91 -12.71 6.84
N SER A 79 22.12 -13.01 6.37
CA SER A 79 22.91 -12.13 5.52
C SER A 79 22.36 -12.16 4.10
N GLY A 80 21.99 -10.98 3.60
CA GLY A 80 22.26 -10.54 2.23
C GLY A 80 21.51 -11.20 1.06
N GLU A 81 20.70 -10.38 0.38
CA GLU A 81 20.57 -10.40 -1.09
C GLU A 81 19.97 -11.65 -1.78
N GLN A 82 18.81 -12.11 -1.33
CA GLN A 82 17.95 -12.98 -2.14
C GLN A 82 16.52 -12.46 -2.17
N GLN A 83 16.26 -11.27 -2.71
CA GLN A 83 14.89 -10.72 -2.81
C GLN A 83 14.50 -9.99 -4.12
N PRO A 84 15.27 -10.04 -5.24
CA PRO A 84 14.72 -9.75 -6.57
C PRO A 84 14.32 -11.01 -7.36
N SER A 85 14.92 -12.17 -7.05
CA SER A 85 14.69 -13.42 -7.81
C SER A 85 13.35 -14.06 -7.45
N GLU A 86 13.03 -14.17 -6.16
CA GLU A 86 11.83 -14.84 -5.64
C GLU A 86 10.54 -14.16 -6.14
N VAL A 87 10.46 -12.83 -6.04
CA VAL A 87 9.30 -12.05 -6.52
C VAL A 87 9.15 -12.12 -8.05
N LYS A 88 10.26 -12.22 -8.78
CA LYS A 88 10.24 -12.37 -10.24
C LYS A 88 9.86 -13.79 -10.66
N GLU A 89 10.22 -14.79 -9.87
CA GLU A 89 9.80 -16.18 -10.04
C GLU A 89 8.32 -16.36 -9.72
N ASP A 90 7.82 -15.70 -8.68
CA ASP A 90 6.39 -15.69 -8.33
C ASP A 90 5.53 -15.02 -9.39
N LEU A 91 5.97 -13.88 -9.94
CA LEU A 91 5.28 -13.24 -11.05
C LEU A 91 5.24 -14.15 -12.30
N LYS A 92 6.33 -14.87 -12.57
CA LYS A 92 6.39 -15.85 -13.67
C LYS A 92 5.46 -17.03 -13.42
N ARG A 93 5.42 -17.56 -12.18
CA ARG A 93 4.47 -18.61 -11.77
C ARG A 93 3.04 -18.15 -11.97
N PHE A 94 2.69 -16.95 -11.49
CA PHE A 94 1.35 -16.40 -11.63
C PHE A 94 0.94 -16.22 -13.11
N GLN A 95 1.84 -15.69 -13.95
CA GLN A 95 1.59 -15.57 -15.40
C GLN A 95 1.44 -16.93 -16.07
N GLN A 96 2.25 -17.91 -15.67
CA GLN A 96 2.17 -19.28 -16.17
C GLN A 96 0.85 -19.95 -15.74
N GLU A 97 0.41 -19.75 -14.50
CA GLU A 97 -0.88 -20.21 -14.00
C GLU A 97 -2.04 -19.55 -14.75
N GLN A 98 -1.96 -18.25 -15.02
CA GLN A 98 -2.97 -17.55 -15.81
C GLN A 98 -3.08 -18.11 -17.23
N ALA A 99 -1.94 -18.34 -17.89
CA ALA A 99 -1.90 -18.95 -19.23
C ALA A 99 -2.42 -20.39 -19.20
N SER A 100 -2.08 -21.16 -18.17
CA SER A 100 -2.57 -22.52 -17.95
C SER A 100 -4.10 -22.55 -17.79
N ILE A 101 -4.66 -21.66 -16.96
CA ILE A 101 -6.11 -21.54 -16.76
C ILE A 101 -6.81 -21.14 -18.07
N GLN A 102 -6.21 -20.25 -18.85
CA GLN A 102 -6.78 -19.80 -20.12
C GLN A 102 -6.79 -20.93 -21.17
N GLU A 103 -5.72 -21.74 -21.23
CA GLU A 103 -5.65 -22.92 -22.08
C GLU A 103 -6.65 -24.01 -21.64
N GLU A 104 -6.73 -24.30 -20.34
CA GLU A 104 -7.72 -25.25 -19.80
C GLU A 104 -9.16 -24.83 -20.14
N LEU A 105 -9.47 -23.53 -20.01
CA LEU A 105 -10.76 -22.98 -20.39
C LEU A 105 -11.04 -23.17 -21.88
N PHE A 106 -10.04 -22.92 -22.74
CA PHE A 106 -10.16 -23.12 -24.18
C PHE A 106 -10.39 -24.61 -24.53
N GLN A 107 -9.69 -25.53 -23.86
CA GLN A 107 -9.87 -26.97 -24.04
C GLN A 107 -11.26 -27.43 -23.58
N VAL A 108 -11.77 -26.91 -22.47
CA VAL A 108 -13.13 -27.19 -21.99
C VAL A 108 -14.16 -26.70 -23.01
N VAL A 109 -14.04 -25.46 -23.50
CA VAL A 109 -14.94 -24.92 -24.53
C VAL A 109 -14.89 -25.73 -25.82
N LYS A 110 -13.70 -26.18 -26.23
CA LYS A 110 -13.54 -27.04 -27.42
C LYS A 110 -14.22 -28.40 -27.23
N ARG A 111 -14.03 -29.05 -26.08
CA ARG A 111 -14.66 -30.34 -25.75
C ARG A 111 -16.19 -30.20 -25.70
N GLU A 112 -16.70 -29.14 -25.09
CA GLU A 112 -18.13 -28.79 -25.07
C GLU A 112 -18.68 -28.61 -26.49
N ARG A 113 -17.98 -27.85 -27.34
CA ARG A 113 -18.39 -27.61 -28.73
C ARG A 113 -18.37 -28.89 -29.57
N GLU A 114 -17.36 -29.74 -29.41
CA GLU A 114 -17.26 -31.03 -30.09
C GLU A 114 -18.33 -32.01 -29.62
N ALA A 115 -18.63 -32.05 -28.32
CA ALA A 115 -19.73 -32.83 -27.77
C ALA A 115 -21.07 -32.35 -28.35
N ALA A 116 -21.34 -31.04 -28.31
CA ALA A 116 -22.53 -30.44 -28.89
C ALA A 116 -22.65 -30.70 -30.40
N ALA A 117 -21.54 -30.63 -31.15
CA ALA A 117 -21.52 -30.93 -32.58
C ALA A 117 -21.76 -32.42 -32.88
N LYS A 118 -21.36 -33.34 -31.99
CA LYS A 118 -21.69 -34.77 -32.11
C LYS A 118 -23.19 -35.01 -31.87
N HIS A 119 -23.78 -34.34 -30.89
CA HIS A 119 -25.23 -34.40 -30.64
C HIS A 119 -26.07 -33.79 -31.78
N LEU A 120 -25.55 -32.78 -32.49
CA LEU A 120 -26.23 -32.17 -33.65
C LEU A 120 -26.13 -33.00 -34.95
N LYS A 121 -25.14 -33.90 -35.07
CA LYS A 121 -24.92 -34.73 -36.27
C LYS A 121 -25.67 -36.07 -36.25
N VAL A 122 -26.38 -36.39 -35.18
CA VAL A 122 -27.28 -37.54 -35.10
C VAL A 122 -28.58 -37.18 -35.83
N PRO A 123 -28.97 -37.86 -36.92
CA PRO A 123 -30.26 -37.64 -37.58
C PRO A 123 -31.41 -37.84 -36.57
N PRO A 124 -32.54 -37.12 -36.69
CA PRO A 124 -33.67 -37.35 -35.81
C PRO A 124 -34.11 -38.82 -35.94
N PRO A 125 -34.26 -39.57 -34.82
CA PRO A 125 -34.71 -40.94 -34.89
C PRO A 125 -36.13 -40.95 -35.45
N GLN A 126 -36.33 -41.73 -36.51
CA GLN A 126 -37.65 -42.08 -36.98
C GLN A 126 -38.31 -42.91 -35.87
N ASP A 127 -39.48 -42.45 -35.43
CA ASP A 127 -40.29 -42.99 -34.34
C ASP A 127 -40.29 -44.53 -34.34
N SER A 128 -39.50 -45.12 -33.44
CA SER A 128 -39.66 -46.52 -33.05
C SER A 128 -39.51 -46.61 -31.55
N SER A 129 -40.61 -47.02 -30.93
CA SER A 129 -40.78 -47.21 -29.49
C SER A 129 -39.64 -48.04 -28.90
N CYS A 130 -38.76 -47.41 -28.12
CA CYS A 130 -37.83 -48.09 -27.24
C CYS A 130 -37.74 -47.29 -25.94
N THR A 131 -37.99 -47.96 -24.83
CA THR A 131 -37.85 -47.43 -23.47
C THR A 131 -36.46 -46.82 -23.29
N ASP A 132 -36.42 -45.49 -23.16
CA ASP A 132 -35.24 -44.63 -23.03
C ASP A 132 -34.33 -45.05 -21.85
N PRO A 133 -33.19 -45.71 -22.11
CA PRO A 133 -32.22 -46.09 -21.07
C PRO A 133 -31.28 -44.93 -20.69
N GLU A 134 -31.39 -43.77 -21.34
CA GLU A 134 -30.57 -42.57 -21.08
C GLU A 134 -31.19 -41.67 -20.01
N LYS A 135 -32.52 -41.67 -19.90
CA LYS A 135 -33.29 -40.97 -18.85
C LYS A 135 -32.87 -41.29 -17.41
N PRO A 136 -32.67 -42.55 -16.99
CA PRO A 136 -32.24 -42.85 -15.62
C PRO A 136 -30.80 -42.39 -15.34
N LYS A 137 -29.90 -42.45 -16.33
CA LYS A 137 -28.50 -42.01 -16.19
C LYS A 137 -28.39 -40.49 -16.10
N SER A 138 -29.14 -39.77 -16.93
CA SER A 138 -29.21 -38.30 -16.86
C SER A 138 -29.82 -37.82 -15.54
N ALA A 139 -30.86 -38.48 -15.04
CA ALA A 139 -31.41 -38.19 -13.73
C ALA A 139 -30.42 -38.47 -12.58
N GLN A 140 -29.57 -39.48 -12.70
CA GLN A 140 -28.54 -39.78 -11.70
C GLN A 140 -27.41 -38.74 -11.69
N LEU A 141 -26.91 -38.33 -12.86
CA LEU A 141 -25.94 -37.24 -13.01
C LEU A 141 -26.48 -35.91 -12.49
N ALA A 142 -27.74 -35.58 -12.77
CA ALA A 142 -28.37 -34.36 -12.26
C ALA A 142 -28.37 -34.31 -10.72
N ARG A 143 -28.65 -35.44 -10.06
CA ARG A 143 -28.61 -35.53 -8.59
C ARG A 143 -27.19 -35.40 -8.04
N GLU A 144 -26.19 -35.96 -8.73
CA GLU A 144 -24.79 -35.80 -8.32
C GLU A 144 -24.33 -34.33 -8.43
N LEU A 145 -24.69 -33.65 -9.52
CA LEU A 145 -24.39 -32.22 -9.70
C LEU A 145 -25.08 -31.37 -8.64
N GLU A 146 -26.35 -31.62 -8.35
CA GLU A 146 -27.08 -30.92 -7.29
C GLU A 146 -26.40 -31.11 -5.91
N SER A 147 -25.93 -32.32 -5.61
CA SER A 147 -25.17 -32.61 -4.40
C SER A 147 -23.86 -31.82 -4.34
N ARG A 148 -23.09 -31.79 -5.45
CA ARG A 148 -21.84 -31.03 -5.53
C ARG A 148 -22.06 -29.52 -5.44
N GLU A 149 -23.09 -28.99 -6.09
CA GLU A 149 -23.48 -27.59 -5.98
C GLU A 149 -23.87 -27.22 -4.55
N ALA A 150 -24.62 -28.09 -3.86
CA ALA A 150 -25.00 -27.88 -2.48
C ALA A 150 -23.76 -27.88 -1.55
N GLU A 151 -22.80 -28.77 -1.78
CA GLU A 151 -21.54 -28.78 -1.05
C GLU A 151 -20.71 -27.52 -1.30
N GLN A 152 -20.58 -27.10 -2.56
CA GLN A 152 -19.86 -25.88 -2.92
C GLN A 152 -20.50 -24.65 -2.26
N ARG A 153 -21.83 -24.53 -2.32
CA ARG A 153 -22.56 -23.44 -1.66
C ARG A 153 -22.32 -23.41 -0.16
N ARG A 154 -22.21 -24.56 0.52
CA ARG A 154 -21.88 -24.64 1.95
C ARG A 154 -20.48 -24.08 2.23
N ARG A 155 -19.48 -24.45 1.41
CA ARG A 155 -18.09 -23.94 1.54
C ARG A 155 -18.03 -22.44 1.27
N GLU A 156 -18.70 -21.97 0.22
CA GLU A 156 -18.77 -20.55 -0.11
C GLU A 156 -19.46 -19.72 0.98
N ALA A 157 -20.54 -20.24 1.57
CA ALA A 157 -21.21 -19.57 2.69
C ALA A 157 -20.29 -19.45 3.90
N PHE A 158 -19.55 -20.52 4.23
CA PHE A 158 -18.58 -20.52 5.33
C PHE A 158 -17.49 -19.46 5.13
N TYR A 159 -16.83 -19.44 3.97
CA TYR A 159 -15.77 -18.46 3.72
C TYR A 159 -16.29 -17.04 3.60
N ARG A 160 -17.48 -16.83 3.04
CA ARG A 160 -18.13 -15.52 3.06
C ARG A 160 -18.36 -15.03 4.48
N GLU A 161 -18.88 -15.87 5.37
CA GLU A 161 -19.08 -15.48 6.77
C GLU A 161 -17.75 -15.16 7.48
N GLN A 162 -16.68 -15.92 7.21
CA GLN A 162 -15.36 -15.62 7.78
C GLN A 162 -14.82 -14.27 7.28
N LEU A 163 -14.94 -13.98 5.99
CA LEU A 163 -14.51 -12.72 5.40
C LEU A 163 -15.31 -11.54 5.98
N GLU A 164 -16.62 -11.68 6.12
CA GLU A 164 -17.45 -10.67 6.77
C GLU A 164 -17.05 -10.45 8.23
N ARG A 165 -16.77 -11.52 8.98
CA ARG A 165 -16.33 -11.43 10.37
C ARG A 165 -14.98 -10.73 10.49
N ILE A 166 -14.03 -11.06 9.63
CA ILE A 166 -12.71 -10.40 9.58
C ILE A 166 -12.87 -8.94 9.17
N GLY A 167 -13.69 -8.65 8.15
CA GLY A 167 -14.00 -7.30 7.70
C GLY A 167 -14.59 -6.43 8.81
N LYS A 168 -15.57 -6.96 9.55
CA LYS A 168 -16.17 -6.27 10.71
C LYS A 168 -15.14 -5.97 11.81
N LYS A 169 -14.36 -6.98 12.21
CA LYS A 169 -13.30 -6.79 13.24
C LYS A 169 -12.24 -5.78 12.80
N ASN A 170 -11.83 -5.83 11.53
CA ASN A 170 -10.88 -4.86 10.98
C ASN A 170 -11.46 -3.45 11.02
N ALA A 171 -12.70 -3.26 10.56
CA ALA A 171 -13.37 -1.95 10.60
C ALA A 171 -13.49 -1.39 12.03
N GLU A 172 -13.88 -2.22 12.99
CA GLU A 172 -13.95 -1.84 14.41
C GLU A 172 -12.58 -1.45 14.98
N MET A 173 -11.54 -2.23 14.67
CA MET A 173 -10.17 -1.94 15.08
C MET A 173 -9.66 -0.63 14.49
N TYR A 174 -9.91 -0.36 13.20
CA TYR A 174 -9.54 0.91 12.56
C TYR A 174 -10.27 2.09 13.21
N LYS A 175 -11.56 1.92 13.52
CA LYS A 175 -12.36 2.96 14.19
C LYS A 175 -11.81 3.27 15.59
N LEU A 176 -11.54 2.24 16.39
CA LEU A 176 -10.97 2.41 17.73
C LEU A 176 -9.58 3.04 17.69
N SER A 177 -8.71 2.56 16.79
CA SER A 177 -7.36 3.10 16.61
C SER A 177 -7.39 4.57 16.18
N SER A 178 -8.29 4.92 15.26
CA SER A 178 -8.55 6.30 14.87
C SER A 178 -8.94 7.15 16.07
N GLN A 179 -9.89 6.71 16.87
CA GLN A 179 -10.36 7.47 18.04
C GLN A 179 -9.23 7.67 19.06
N GLN A 180 -8.46 6.62 19.36
CA GLN A 180 -7.32 6.69 20.27
C GLN A 180 -6.25 7.66 19.77
N PHE A 181 -5.97 7.67 18.46
CA PHE A 181 -5.02 8.62 17.88
C PHE A 181 -5.49 10.06 18.04
N HIS A 182 -6.77 10.33 17.74
CA HIS A 182 -7.34 11.68 17.88
C HIS A 182 -7.38 12.15 19.34
N GLU A 183 -7.75 11.26 20.26
CA GLU A 183 -7.73 11.55 21.69
C GLU A 183 -6.31 11.87 22.17
N ALA A 184 -5.33 11.07 21.75
CA ALA A 184 -3.92 11.30 22.08
C ALA A 184 -3.39 12.61 21.47
N ALA A 185 -3.76 12.92 20.22
CA ALA A 185 -3.40 14.17 19.56
C ALA A 185 -3.99 15.38 20.29
N THR A 186 -5.29 15.35 20.61
CA THR A 186 -5.97 16.43 21.36
C THR A 186 -5.36 16.61 22.75
N LYS A 187 -5.02 15.51 23.42
CA LYS A 187 -4.33 15.53 24.72
C LYS A 187 -2.92 16.11 24.58
N ALA A 188 -2.20 15.79 23.52
CA ALA A 188 -0.88 16.36 23.25
C ALA A 188 -0.99 17.87 22.94
N GLU A 189 -1.93 18.28 22.11
CA GLU A 189 -2.18 19.69 21.78
C GLU A 189 -2.53 20.52 23.03
N SER A 190 -3.39 20.01 23.91
CA SER A 190 -3.70 20.70 25.17
C SER A 190 -2.52 20.75 26.14
N ALA A 191 -1.61 19.77 26.10
CA ALA A 191 -0.39 19.77 26.91
C ALA A 191 0.71 20.69 26.35
N ILE A 192 0.74 20.88 25.02
CA ILE A 192 1.66 21.79 24.35
C ILE A 192 1.19 23.22 24.63
N ARG A 193 1.85 23.90 25.56
CA ARG A 193 1.63 25.34 25.75
C ARG A 193 1.99 26.08 24.45
N PRO A 194 1.06 26.87 23.88
CA PRO A 194 1.41 27.76 22.80
C PRO A 194 2.54 28.67 23.27
N ARG A 195 3.67 28.67 22.55
CA ARG A 195 4.68 29.68 22.78
C ARG A 195 4.06 31.02 22.41
N ARG A 196 3.87 31.90 23.39
CA ARG A 196 3.65 33.32 23.11
C ARG A 196 4.94 33.85 22.50
N VAL A 197 4.99 33.89 21.18
CA VAL A 197 6.05 34.60 20.46
C VAL A 197 5.59 36.04 20.36
N GLU A 198 6.05 36.88 21.27
CA GLU A 198 5.86 38.32 21.09
C GLU A 198 6.81 38.80 19.99
N PRO A 199 6.30 39.55 19.00
CA PRO A 199 7.16 40.12 17.97
C PRO A 199 8.16 41.07 18.63
N VAL A 200 9.44 40.84 18.33
CA VAL A 200 10.53 41.69 18.81
C VAL A 200 10.34 43.10 18.24
N CYS A 201 10.64 44.12 19.04
CA CYS A 201 10.49 45.54 18.66
C CYS A 201 9.04 45.99 18.38
N SER A 202 8.01 45.22 18.77
CA SER A 202 6.60 45.54 18.54
C SER A 202 6.18 46.92 19.05
N GLY A 203 6.70 47.34 20.21
CA GLY A 203 6.47 48.67 20.76
C GLY A 203 7.00 49.80 19.86
N LEU A 204 8.20 49.64 19.31
CA LEU A 204 8.81 50.61 18.38
C LEU A 204 8.06 50.62 17.04
N GLN A 205 7.65 49.46 16.54
CA GLN A 205 6.81 49.35 15.34
C GLN A 205 5.49 50.12 15.50
N ALA A 206 4.80 49.96 16.64
CA ALA A 206 3.58 50.70 16.93
C ALA A 206 3.80 52.22 17.02
N GLN A 207 4.93 52.66 17.61
CA GLN A 207 5.30 54.08 17.68
C GLN A 207 5.59 54.68 16.30
N ILE A 208 6.30 53.96 15.42
CA ILE A 208 6.56 54.40 14.04
C ILE A 208 5.24 54.56 13.27
N LEU A 209 4.36 53.56 13.37
CA LEU A 209 3.06 53.61 12.70
C LEU A 209 2.19 54.77 13.19
N ARG A 210 2.25 55.10 14.49
CA ARG A 210 1.58 56.30 15.03
C ARG A 210 2.22 57.59 14.49
N CYS A 211 3.53 57.70 14.55
CA CYS A 211 4.26 58.88 14.09
C CYS A 211 3.97 59.22 12.62
N TYR A 212 3.96 58.22 11.73
CA TYR A 212 3.64 58.48 10.32
C TYR A 212 2.18 58.89 10.08
N ARG A 213 1.23 58.42 10.91
CA ARG A 213 -0.17 58.87 10.84
C ARG A 213 -0.31 60.33 11.27
N GLU A 214 0.47 60.76 12.24
CA GLU A 214 0.46 62.14 12.78
C GLU A 214 1.27 63.13 11.90
N HIS A 215 2.24 62.63 11.14
CA HIS A 215 3.17 63.45 10.35
C HIS A 215 3.25 63.01 8.88
N LEU A 216 2.10 63.00 8.19
CA LEU A 216 1.99 62.56 6.79
C LEU A 216 2.84 63.38 5.79
N SER A 217 2.92 64.69 5.97
CA SER A 217 3.71 65.60 5.11
C SER A 217 5.15 65.81 5.58
N GLU A 218 5.48 65.39 6.81
CA GLU A 218 6.77 65.64 7.47
C GLU A 218 7.37 64.34 8.03
N VAL A 219 7.42 63.31 7.19
CA VAL A 219 7.85 61.95 7.54
C VAL A 219 9.26 61.85 8.16
N LEU A 220 10.12 62.83 7.89
CA LEU A 220 11.49 62.86 8.44
C LEU A 220 11.53 63.06 9.96
N ARG A 221 10.45 63.59 10.58
CA ARG A 221 10.33 63.68 12.05
C ARG A 221 10.30 62.30 12.73
N CYS A 222 9.89 61.27 12.00
CA CYS A 222 9.86 59.89 12.49
C CYS A 222 11.19 59.14 12.30
N SER A 223 12.22 59.79 11.76
CA SER A 223 13.49 59.14 11.40
C SER A 223 14.21 58.51 12.59
N ASP A 224 14.19 59.14 13.76
CA ASP A 224 14.86 58.61 14.95
C ASP A 224 14.14 57.37 15.51
N LEU A 225 12.81 57.32 15.42
CA LEU A 225 12.01 56.13 15.73
C LEU A 225 12.36 54.96 14.79
N VAL A 226 12.52 55.24 13.50
CA VAL A 226 12.91 54.23 12.51
C VAL A 226 14.33 53.72 12.76
N LYS A 227 15.28 54.61 13.08
CA LYS A 227 16.65 54.19 13.46
C LYS A 227 16.64 53.31 14.71
N ALA A 228 15.87 53.67 15.74
CA ALA A 228 15.73 52.87 16.95
C ALA A 228 15.14 51.47 16.65
N TYR A 229 14.14 51.39 15.77
CA TYR A 229 13.59 50.12 15.31
C TYR A 229 14.62 49.31 14.52
N GLN A 230 15.37 49.92 13.60
CA GLN A 230 16.42 49.25 12.85
C GLN A 230 17.51 48.70 13.76
N HIS A 231 17.94 49.46 14.78
CA HIS A 231 18.89 48.99 15.79
C HIS A 231 18.33 47.82 16.59
N CYS A 232 17.06 47.91 17.02
CA CYS A 232 16.39 46.82 17.73
C CYS A 232 16.31 45.54 16.88
N VAL A 233 15.93 45.64 15.60
CA VAL A 233 15.91 44.50 14.67
C VAL A 233 17.31 43.93 14.46
N SER A 234 18.31 44.78 14.33
CA SER A 234 19.71 44.36 14.10
C SER A 234 20.31 43.67 15.31
N ALA A 235 19.97 44.11 16.53
CA ALA A 235 20.39 43.48 17.78
C ALA A 235 19.79 42.08 17.99
N HIS A 236 18.69 41.76 17.31
CA HIS A 236 18.00 40.48 17.37
C HIS A 236 18.09 39.66 16.07
N LYS A 237 18.83 40.14 15.07
CA LYS A 237 19.31 39.31 13.96
C LYS A 237 20.45 38.45 14.49
N GLY A 238 20.19 37.16 14.63
CA GLY A 238 21.19 36.15 15.03
C GLY A 238 22.32 36.02 14.02
#